data_AF-A0A6J7EGF5-F1
#
_entry.id   AF-A0A6J7EGF5-F1
#
_cell.length_a   1.000
_cell.length_b   1.000
_cell.length_c   1.000
_cell.angle_alpha   90.00
_cell.angle_beta   90.00
_cell.angle_gamma   90.00
#
_symmetry.space_group_name_H-M   'P 1'
#
loop_
_entity.id
_entity.type
_entity.pdbx_description
1 polymer ?
#
loop_
_entity_poly.entity_id
_entity_poly.type
_entity_poly.pdbx_seq_one_letter_code
_entity_poly.pdbx_strand_id
1 'polypeptide(L)'
;MRSLTRFGQHSGVPGALAVLAFVMLSACSGGDQAGPGSGGTESQPVTSTAGTVPLIQPGYERQAVLDALGEPDAFRLTVNDLDGVSVTQESLVYGELTARIDLVDGVVAGTETIDPYPTGTMYPHQYSSWELRGGMTAQEARSALEGVELVSMDGSAVGIPGGTWLAGNQLLLGFADNKLVYAETFPLTPDEAGTWLTEVQSGVAP
;
A
#
# COMPACT_ATOMS: atom_id res chain seq x y z
N MET A 1 -46.17 -5.18 41.04
CA MET A 1 -45.43 -3.94 41.38
C MET A 1 -44.21 -3.88 40.45
N ARG A 2 -44.32 -3.20 39.30
CA ARG A 2 -43.71 -1.88 39.01
C ARG A 2 -42.22 -1.80 39.35
N SER A 3 -41.33 -1.79 38.35
CA SER A 3 -40.68 -0.55 37.92
C SER A 3 -39.87 -0.75 36.63
N LEU A 4 -40.14 0.11 35.65
CA LEU A 4 -39.34 0.37 34.45
C LEU A 4 -38.10 1.20 34.82
N THR A 5 -36.98 1.01 34.13
CA THR A 5 -36.09 2.13 33.80
C THR A 5 -35.46 1.92 32.43
N ARG A 6 -35.89 2.77 31.50
CA ARG A 6 -35.25 3.08 30.22
C ARG A 6 -33.91 3.79 30.48
N PHE A 7 -32.89 3.41 29.73
CA PHE A 7 -31.90 4.33 29.16
C PHE A 7 -31.97 4.08 27.64
N GLY A 8 -32.07 5.07 26.76
CA GLY A 8 -31.56 6.43 26.88
C GLY A 8 -30.64 6.66 25.68
N GLN A 9 -31.27 6.80 24.52
CA GLN A 9 -30.80 7.39 23.26
C GLN A 9 -29.58 8.32 23.40
N HIS A 10 -28.52 8.10 22.61
CA HIS A 10 -27.66 9.19 22.16
C HIS A 10 -27.14 8.94 20.73
N SER A 11 -27.74 9.70 19.82
CA SER A 11 -27.08 10.48 18.77
C SER A 11 -26.12 9.75 17.81
N GLY A 12 -26.67 9.32 16.67
CA GLY A 12 -25.89 9.12 15.45
C GLY A 12 -25.26 10.43 15.00
N VAL A 13 -23.94 10.39 14.76
CA VAL A 13 -23.17 11.48 14.20
C VAL A 13 -23.48 11.58 12.69
N PRO A 14 -23.79 12.77 12.14
CA PRO A 14 -23.94 12.92 10.70
C PRO A 14 -22.59 12.74 10.01
N GLY A 15 -22.57 11.85 9.01
CA GLY A 15 -21.44 11.68 8.10
C GLY A 15 -21.14 12.99 7.37
N ALA A 16 -19.94 13.51 7.59
CA ALA A 16 -19.40 14.58 6.77
C ALA A 16 -18.89 13.95 5.47
N LEU A 17 -19.69 14.07 4.40
CA LEU A 17 -19.25 13.86 3.03
C LEU A 17 -18.08 14.80 2.72
N ALA A 18 -16.88 14.25 2.56
CA ALA A 18 -15.78 14.97 1.94
C ALA A 18 -16.05 15.04 0.43
N VAL A 19 -16.42 16.23 -0.03
CA VAL A 19 -16.57 16.56 -1.45
C VAL A 19 -15.19 16.58 -2.08
N LEU A 20 -14.87 15.57 -2.89
CA LEU A 20 -13.65 15.58 -3.70
C LEU A 20 -13.84 16.61 -4.83
N ALA A 21 -13.04 17.67 -4.80
CA ALA A 21 -13.05 18.72 -5.81
C ALA A 21 -12.49 18.18 -7.14
N PHE A 22 -13.35 18.15 -8.15
CA PHE A 22 -13.00 17.86 -9.54
C PHE A 22 -12.19 19.04 -10.10
N VAL A 23 -10.89 18.85 -10.33
CA VAL A 23 -10.09 19.83 -11.08
C VAL A 23 -10.39 19.63 -12.57
N MET A 24 -11.25 20.50 -13.10
CA MET A 24 -11.48 20.66 -14.53
C MET A 24 -10.23 21.28 -15.17
N LEU A 25 -9.42 20.47 -15.86
CA LEU A 25 -8.47 21.00 -16.84
C LEU A 25 -9.26 21.44 -18.08
N SER A 26 -9.49 22.75 -18.17
CA SER A 26 -9.97 23.40 -19.38
C SER A 26 -8.98 23.20 -20.51
N ALA A 27 -9.46 22.53 -21.56
CA ALA A 27 -8.83 22.48 -22.87
C ALA A 27 -8.77 23.90 -23.48
N CYS A 28 -7.57 24.35 -23.83
CA CYS A 28 -7.39 25.33 -24.88
C CYS A 28 -6.76 24.65 -26.10
N SER A 29 -7.65 24.40 -27.06
CA SER A 29 -7.40 24.05 -28.45
C SER A 29 -6.44 25.06 -29.11
N GLY A 30 -5.55 24.56 -29.97
CA GLY A 30 -4.84 25.42 -30.91
C GLY A 30 -3.87 24.69 -31.85
N GLY A 31 -4.37 24.22 -33.00
CA GLY A 31 -3.67 24.36 -34.28
C GLY A 31 -2.94 23.13 -34.86
N ASP A 32 -3.58 22.56 -35.89
CA ASP A 32 -3.11 21.71 -36.99
C ASP A 32 -1.60 21.60 -37.30
N GLN A 33 -1.11 20.35 -37.42
CA GLN A 33 -0.45 19.91 -38.67
C GLN A 33 -0.43 18.38 -38.82
N ALA A 34 -0.95 17.91 -39.95
CA ALA A 34 -0.96 16.51 -40.36
C ALA A 34 0.39 16.05 -40.90
N GLY A 35 0.81 14.83 -40.53
CA GLY A 35 1.88 14.09 -41.18
C GLY A 35 1.73 12.58 -40.91
N PRO A 36 1.71 11.71 -41.94
CA PRO A 36 1.64 10.27 -41.73
C PRO A 36 3.07 9.73 -41.53
N GLY A 37 3.44 9.46 -40.28
CA GLY A 37 4.71 8.84 -39.91
C GLY A 37 4.46 7.53 -39.17
N SER A 38 4.70 6.42 -39.86
CA SER A 38 4.73 5.07 -39.30
C SER A 38 5.96 4.89 -38.40
N GLY A 39 5.81 4.33 -37.20
CA GLY A 39 6.97 3.89 -36.41
C GLY A 39 6.68 3.66 -34.92
N GLY A 40 6.74 2.39 -34.51
CA GLY A 40 7.18 1.91 -33.20
C GLY A 40 6.68 2.59 -31.93
N THR A 41 5.85 1.88 -31.16
CA THR A 41 5.77 2.09 -29.71
C THR A 41 7.10 1.64 -29.09
N GLU A 42 8.11 2.51 -29.13
CA GLU A 42 9.30 2.36 -28.29
C GLU A 42 8.94 2.84 -26.89
N SER A 43 8.81 1.87 -25.97
CA SER A 43 8.94 2.12 -24.54
C SER A 43 10.26 2.86 -24.32
N GLN A 44 10.20 4.12 -23.88
CA GLN A 44 11.41 4.88 -23.64
C GLN A 44 12.20 4.23 -22.51
N PRO A 45 13.48 3.86 -22.72
CA PRO A 45 14.34 3.41 -21.65
C PRO A 45 14.67 4.63 -20.75
N VAL A 46 14.37 4.52 -19.46
CA VAL A 46 14.89 5.44 -18.46
C VAL A 46 16.40 5.20 -18.33
N THR A 47 17.20 5.97 -19.06
CA THR A 47 18.66 5.96 -18.89
C THR A 47 19.01 6.61 -17.54
N SER A 48 19.27 5.76 -16.55
CA SER A 48 19.87 6.17 -15.27
C SER A 48 21.30 6.66 -15.49
N THR A 49 21.48 7.98 -15.36
CA THR A 49 22.82 8.57 -15.19
C THR A 49 23.25 8.35 -13.74
N ALA A 50 24.41 7.74 -13.54
CA ALA A 50 24.94 7.43 -12.22
C ALA A 50 24.93 8.69 -11.31
N GLY A 51 24.14 8.64 -10.24
CA GLY A 51 24.09 9.68 -9.20
C GLY A 51 22.85 10.58 -9.21
N THR A 52 21.88 10.38 -10.10
CA THR A 52 20.58 11.09 -10.01
C THR A 52 19.47 10.08 -9.74
N VAL A 53 18.81 10.21 -8.58
CA VAL A 53 17.60 9.43 -8.26
C VAL A 53 16.55 9.77 -9.32
N PRO A 54 16.00 8.77 -10.04
CA PRO A 54 15.00 9.03 -11.07
C PRO A 54 13.76 9.66 -10.45
N LEU A 55 13.27 10.73 -11.07
CA LEU A 55 12.06 11.43 -10.62
C LEU A 55 10.83 10.59 -10.98
N ILE A 56 10.26 9.89 -10.00
CA ILE A 56 9.00 9.19 -10.14
C ILE A 56 7.86 10.21 -10.12
N GLN A 57 6.95 10.12 -11.09
CA GLN A 57 5.82 11.05 -11.24
C GLN A 57 4.50 10.29 -11.24
N PRO A 58 3.38 10.96 -10.85
CA PRO A 58 2.05 10.38 -11.01
C PRO A 58 1.79 9.87 -12.43
N GLY A 59 1.13 8.72 -12.54
CA GLY A 59 0.86 8.04 -13.82
C GLY A 59 1.93 7.05 -14.26
N TYR A 60 3.06 6.94 -13.55
CA TYR A 60 4.04 5.89 -13.83
C TYR A 60 3.50 4.53 -13.37
N GLU A 61 3.76 3.49 -14.16
CA GLU A 61 3.40 2.11 -13.80
C GLU A 61 4.34 1.56 -12.73
N ARG A 62 3.84 0.63 -11.90
CA ARG A 62 4.59 -0.06 -10.85
C ARG A 62 5.89 -0.66 -11.36
N GLN A 63 5.85 -1.29 -12.54
CA GLN A 63 7.05 -1.88 -13.13
C GLN A 63 8.13 -0.82 -13.41
N ALA A 64 7.74 0.37 -13.90
CA ALA A 64 8.68 1.45 -14.16
C ALA A 64 9.31 1.98 -12.87
N VAL A 65 8.57 2.00 -11.75
CA VAL A 65 9.11 2.35 -10.43
C VAL A 65 10.18 1.35 -10.00
N LEU A 66 9.89 0.05 -10.12
CA LEU A 66 10.81 -1.01 -9.69
C LEU A 66 12.02 -1.16 -10.61
N ASP A 67 11.85 -0.93 -11.91
CA ASP A 67 12.97 -0.88 -12.86
C ASP A 67 13.92 0.29 -12.53
N ALA A 68 13.38 1.39 -12.02
CA ALA A 68 14.12 2.60 -11.69
C ALA A 68 14.77 2.57 -10.30
N LEU A 69 14.09 2.00 -9.29
CA LEU A 69 14.49 2.07 -7.89
C LEU A 69 14.84 0.72 -7.25
N GLY A 70 14.54 -0.41 -7.92
CA GLY A 70 14.68 -1.75 -7.35
C GLY A 70 13.48 -2.15 -6.46
N GLU A 71 13.63 -3.24 -5.70
CA GLU A 71 12.63 -3.62 -4.70
C GLU A 71 12.59 -2.60 -3.55
N PRO A 72 11.41 -2.31 -3.00
CA PRO A 72 11.29 -1.43 -1.85
C PRO A 72 11.85 -2.09 -0.58
N ASP A 73 12.27 -1.26 0.37
CA ASP A 73 12.72 -1.70 1.69
C ASP A 73 11.58 -2.25 2.55
N ALA A 74 10.37 -1.73 2.35
CA ALA A 74 9.13 -2.21 2.94
C ALA A 74 7.95 -1.86 2.04
N PHE A 75 6.88 -2.64 2.10
CA PHE A 75 5.65 -2.35 1.37
C PHE A 75 4.40 -2.60 2.20
N ARG A 76 3.32 -1.96 1.76
CA ARG A 76 1.95 -2.22 2.22
C ARG A 76 1.04 -2.32 1.01
N LEU A 77 0.07 -3.23 1.08
CA LEU A 77 -0.99 -3.44 0.10
C LEU A 77 -2.32 -3.50 0.85
N THR A 78 -3.31 -2.76 0.35
CA THR A 78 -4.69 -2.80 0.85
C THR A 78 -5.64 -2.92 -0.33
N VAL A 79 -6.62 -3.81 -0.24
CA VAL A 79 -7.70 -3.95 -1.22
C VAL A 79 -8.98 -3.40 -0.62
N ASN A 80 -9.51 -2.34 -1.21
CA ASN A 80 -10.74 -1.69 -0.78
C ASN A 80 -11.86 -1.95 -1.81
N ASP A 81 -13.10 -2.00 -1.35
CA ASP A 81 -14.28 -1.97 -2.23
C ASP A 81 -14.84 -0.54 -2.25
N LEU A 82 -14.85 0.07 -3.43
CA LEU A 82 -15.41 1.39 -3.68
C LEU A 82 -16.56 1.26 -4.67
N ASP A 83 -17.79 1.36 -4.18
CA ASP A 83 -19.02 1.22 -4.97
C ASP A 83 -19.09 -0.09 -5.78
N GLY A 84 -18.65 -1.21 -5.18
CA GLY A 84 -18.62 -2.53 -5.82
C GLY A 84 -17.45 -2.74 -6.78
N VAL A 85 -16.51 -1.79 -6.85
CA VAL A 85 -15.25 -1.92 -7.59
C VAL A 85 -14.12 -2.13 -6.60
N SER A 86 -13.39 -3.22 -6.80
CA SER A 86 -12.19 -3.50 -6.00
C SER A 86 -11.02 -2.64 -6.49
N VAL A 87 -10.44 -1.87 -5.57
CA VAL A 87 -9.30 -0.98 -5.81
C VAL A 87 -8.15 -1.40 -4.92
N THR A 88 -6.98 -1.62 -5.51
CA THR A 88 -5.76 -1.96 -4.78
C THR A 88 -4.95 -0.69 -4.54
N GLN A 89 -4.61 -0.43 -3.28
CA GLN A 89 -3.69 0.62 -2.88
C GLN A 89 -2.39 -0.02 -2.42
N GLU A 90 -1.26 0.48 -2.91
CA GLU A 90 0.06 0.04 -2.48
C GLU A 90 0.87 1.24 -1.96
N SER A 91 1.68 1.03 -0.93
CA SER A 91 2.70 1.97 -0.48
C SER A 91 4.05 1.27 -0.53
N LEU A 92 5.00 1.80 -1.30
CA LEU A 92 6.36 1.27 -1.43
C LEU A 92 7.33 2.23 -0.73
N VAL A 93 8.07 1.76 0.26
CA VAL A 93 9.01 2.56 1.05
C VAL A 93 10.44 2.29 0.61
N TYR A 94 11.18 3.37 0.36
CA TYR A 94 12.61 3.38 0.08
C TYR A 94 13.29 4.21 1.17
N GLY A 95 13.72 3.54 2.23
CA GLY A 95 14.23 4.15 3.46
C GLY A 95 15.51 4.97 3.22
N GLU A 96 16.45 4.42 2.44
CA GLU A 96 17.69 5.10 2.07
C GLU A 96 17.45 6.36 1.22
N LEU A 97 16.32 6.41 0.50
CA LEU A 97 15.91 7.56 -0.31
C LEU A 97 14.98 8.51 0.45
N THR A 98 14.62 8.20 1.70
CA THR A 98 13.63 8.95 2.49
C THR A 98 12.33 9.19 1.72
N ALA A 99 11.87 8.18 0.97
CA ALA A 99 10.72 8.30 0.09
C ALA A 99 9.70 7.17 0.28
N ARG A 100 8.41 7.53 0.19
CA ARG A 100 7.29 6.60 0.01
C ARG A 100 6.59 6.89 -1.31
N ILE A 101 6.31 5.85 -2.07
CA ILE A 101 5.57 5.93 -3.33
C ILE A 101 4.25 5.22 -3.13
N ASP A 102 3.15 5.95 -3.32
CA ASP A 102 1.80 5.40 -3.20
C ASP A 102 1.24 5.12 -4.60
N LEU A 103 0.70 3.93 -4.79
CA LEU A 103 0.10 3.46 -6.04
C LEU A 103 -1.36 3.11 -5.84
N VAL A 104 -2.16 3.31 -6.90
CA VAL A 104 -3.54 2.85 -7.01
C VAL A 104 -3.64 2.00 -8.27
N ASP A 105 -4.06 0.75 -8.10
CA ASP A 105 -4.16 -0.25 -9.18
C ASP A 105 -2.87 -0.38 -10.01
N GLY A 106 -1.72 -0.33 -9.34
CA GLY A 106 -0.40 -0.43 -9.97
C GLY A 106 0.10 0.85 -10.62
N VAL A 107 -0.61 1.97 -10.51
CA VAL A 107 -0.20 3.26 -11.08
C VAL A 107 0.15 4.22 -9.95
N VAL A 108 1.29 4.93 -10.07
CA VAL A 108 1.73 5.93 -9.09
C VAL A 108 0.67 7.03 -8.97
N ALA A 109 0.14 7.17 -7.76
CA ALA A 109 -0.75 8.26 -7.38
C ALA A 109 0.04 9.42 -6.77
N GLY A 110 1.13 9.14 -6.05
CA GLY A 110 1.94 10.17 -5.42
C GLY A 110 3.27 9.68 -4.87
N THR A 111 4.08 10.64 -4.45
CA THR A 111 5.34 10.41 -3.74
C THR A 111 5.39 11.36 -2.56
N GLU A 112 5.75 10.82 -1.40
CA GLU A 112 5.90 11.56 -0.15
C GLU A 112 7.33 11.40 0.38
N THR A 113 7.92 12.49 0.88
CA THR A 113 9.16 12.42 1.65
C THR A 113 8.83 11.94 3.06
N ILE A 114 9.53 10.92 3.53
CA ILE A 114 9.38 10.38 4.89
C ILE A 114 10.60 10.72 5.73
N ASP A 115 10.45 10.67 7.05
CA ASP A 115 11.59 10.80 7.95
C ASP A 115 12.57 9.63 7.74
N PRO A 116 13.89 9.88 7.85
CA PRO A 116 14.88 8.82 7.76
C PRO A 116 14.71 7.86 8.94
N TYR A 117 14.84 6.57 8.65
CA TYR A 117 14.85 5.54 9.68
C TYR A 117 16.11 5.65 10.57
N PRO A 118 16.02 5.29 11.86
CA PRO A 118 17.19 5.24 12.73
C PRO A 118 18.29 4.32 12.20
N THR A 119 19.55 4.67 12.49
CA THR A 119 20.68 3.78 12.20
C THR A 119 20.50 2.43 12.90
N GLY A 120 20.74 1.34 12.18
CA GLY A 120 20.55 -0.02 12.69
C GLY A 120 19.15 -0.60 12.45
N THR A 121 18.28 0.12 11.74
CA THR A 121 16.99 -0.41 11.29
C THR A 121 17.19 -1.69 10.47
N MET A 122 16.41 -2.73 10.78
CA MET A 122 16.38 -3.99 10.03
C MET A 122 15.17 -3.99 9.09
N TYR A 123 15.45 -3.99 7.79
CA TYR A 123 14.43 -4.01 6.76
C TYR A 123 14.00 -5.45 6.41
N PRO A 124 12.71 -5.66 6.11
CA PRO A 124 12.13 -6.96 5.76
C PRO A 124 12.44 -7.40 4.31
N HIS A 125 13.70 -7.30 3.86
CA HIS A 125 14.13 -7.58 2.48
C HIS A 125 13.94 -9.03 2.03
N GLN A 126 13.63 -9.95 2.95
CA GLN A 126 13.31 -11.34 2.63
C GLN A 126 11.96 -11.52 1.90
N TYR A 127 11.12 -10.48 1.84
CA TYR A 127 9.83 -10.52 1.16
C TYR A 127 9.85 -9.69 -0.11
N SER A 128 9.42 -10.29 -1.23
CA SER A 128 9.21 -9.52 -2.46
C SER A 128 7.81 -8.92 -2.48
N SER A 129 7.74 -7.66 -2.92
CA SER A 129 6.46 -6.98 -3.13
C SER A 129 5.62 -7.61 -4.26
N TRP A 130 6.19 -8.49 -5.09
CA TRP A 130 5.49 -9.17 -6.20
C TRP A 130 4.80 -10.48 -5.83
N GLU A 131 5.24 -11.10 -4.74
CA GLU A 131 4.79 -12.42 -4.30
C GLU A 131 3.42 -12.37 -3.63
N LEU A 132 3.02 -11.20 -3.12
CA LEU A 132 1.75 -10.98 -2.45
C LEU A 132 0.85 -10.06 -3.28
N ARG A 133 -0.32 -10.56 -3.65
CA ARG A 133 -1.26 -9.84 -4.52
C ARG A 133 -2.66 -9.86 -3.95
N GLY A 134 -3.38 -8.75 -4.10
CA GLY A 134 -4.78 -8.66 -3.73
C GLY A 134 -5.60 -9.81 -4.33
N GLY A 135 -6.47 -10.39 -3.52
CA GLY A 135 -7.34 -11.50 -3.94
C GLY A 135 -6.75 -12.91 -3.79
N MET A 136 -5.45 -13.06 -3.50
CA MET A 136 -4.86 -14.37 -3.19
C MET A 136 -5.55 -15.04 -2.01
N THR A 137 -5.74 -16.34 -2.07
CA THR A 137 -6.20 -17.13 -0.92
C THR A 137 -5.12 -17.27 0.14
N ALA A 138 -5.51 -17.61 1.37
CA ALA A 138 -4.55 -17.88 2.44
C ALA A 138 -3.58 -19.02 2.09
N GLN A 139 -4.03 -20.00 1.32
CA GLN A 139 -3.19 -21.10 0.85
C GLN A 139 -2.18 -20.66 -0.20
N GLU A 140 -2.59 -19.82 -1.16
CA GLU A 140 -1.68 -19.27 -2.17
C GLU A 140 -0.61 -18.39 -1.53
N ALA A 141 -1.00 -17.50 -0.60
CA ALA A 141 -0.06 -16.67 0.14
C ALA A 141 0.96 -17.51 0.94
N ARG A 142 0.51 -18.57 1.62
CA ARG A 142 1.41 -19.51 2.32
C ARG A 142 2.36 -20.25 1.38
N SER A 143 1.89 -20.57 0.18
CA SER A 143 2.71 -21.25 -0.83
C SER A 143 3.77 -20.30 -1.41
N ALA A 144 3.42 -19.02 -1.59
CA ALA A 144 4.36 -17.99 -2.00
C ALA A 144 5.43 -17.70 -0.93
N LEU A 145 5.07 -17.89 0.34
CA LEU A 145 5.93 -17.66 1.51
C LEU A 145 6.48 -18.97 2.09
N GLU A 146 6.83 -19.93 1.24
CA GLU A 146 7.37 -21.22 1.70
C GLU A 146 8.59 -21.02 2.60
N GLY A 147 8.59 -21.69 3.77
CA GLY A 147 9.66 -21.56 4.76
C GLY A 147 9.49 -20.41 5.76
N VAL A 148 8.49 -19.56 5.59
CA VAL A 148 8.15 -18.50 6.56
C VAL A 148 7.18 -19.05 7.60
N GLU A 149 7.54 -18.95 8.88
CA GLU A 149 6.65 -19.32 9.97
C GLU A 149 5.60 -18.23 10.18
N LEU A 150 4.33 -18.58 9.95
CA LEU A 150 3.19 -17.67 10.08
C LEU A 150 2.18 -18.19 11.09
N VAL A 151 1.95 -17.39 12.13
CA VAL A 151 0.94 -17.63 13.16
C VAL A 151 -0.41 -17.13 12.65
N SER A 152 -1.42 -17.99 12.73
CA SER A 152 -2.80 -17.63 12.38
C SER A 152 -3.53 -17.05 13.59
N MET A 153 -4.25 -15.96 13.37
CA MET A 153 -5.08 -15.29 14.37
C MET A 153 -6.48 -15.05 13.81
N ASP A 154 -7.48 -15.06 14.69
CA ASP A 154 -8.86 -14.71 14.34
C ASP A 154 -8.96 -13.20 14.04
N GLY A 155 -9.46 -12.86 12.85
CA GLY A 155 -9.64 -11.46 12.43
C GLY A 155 -10.71 -10.71 13.19
N SER A 156 -11.61 -11.41 13.88
CA SER A 156 -12.61 -10.77 14.75
C SER A 156 -11.94 -9.98 15.88
N ALA A 157 -10.76 -10.40 16.36
CA ALA A 157 -10.01 -9.71 17.41
C ALA A 157 -9.45 -8.34 16.98
N VAL A 158 -9.42 -8.07 15.67
CA VAL A 158 -8.88 -6.85 15.06
C VAL A 158 -9.87 -6.19 14.10
N GLY A 159 -11.17 -6.46 14.29
CA GLY A 159 -12.24 -5.72 13.60
C GLY A 159 -12.62 -6.22 12.21
N ILE A 160 -12.19 -7.42 11.80
CA ILE A 160 -12.62 -8.06 10.55
C ILE A 160 -13.45 -9.31 10.89
N PRO A 161 -14.79 -9.20 11.02
CA PRO A 161 -15.64 -10.34 11.33
C PRO A 161 -15.48 -11.48 10.31
N GLY A 162 -15.18 -12.69 10.79
CA GLY A 162 -14.95 -13.85 9.91
C GLY A 162 -13.63 -13.81 9.13
N GLY A 163 -12.80 -12.79 9.34
CA GLY A 163 -11.49 -12.67 8.73
C GLY A 163 -10.43 -13.56 9.40
N THR A 164 -9.28 -13.68 8.75
CA THR A 164 -8.10 -14.37 9.30
C THR A 164 -6.89 -13.47 9.13
N TRP A 165 -6.03 -13.43 10.15
CA TRP A 165 -4.72 -12.79 10.04
C TRP A 165 -3.63 -13.82 10.11
N LEU A 166 -2.61 -13.64 9.27
CA LEU A 166 -1.35 -14.36 9.36
C LEU A 166 -0.26 -13.36 9.71
N ALA A 167 0.52 -13.63 10.74
CA ALA A 167 1.63 -12.78 11.15
C ALA A 167 2.89 -13.60 11.39
N GLY A 168 4.04 -13.06 11.02
CA GLY A 168 5.33 -13.67 11.30
C GLY A 168 6.47 -12.87 10.70
N ASN A 169 7.60 -12.80 11.42
CA ASN A 169 8.88 -12.30 10.90
C ASN A 169 8.79 -10.99 10.08
N GLN A 170 8.32 -9.89 10.67
CA GLN A 170 8.14 -8.59 9.99
C GLN A 170 7.08 -8.54 8.87
N LEU A 171 6.19 -9.54 8.79
CA LEU A 171 5.10 -9.60 7.83
C LEU A 171 3.75 -9.77 8.53
N LEU A 172 2.73 -9.07 8.01
CA LEU A 172 1.34 -9.16 8.43
C LEU A 172 0.44 -9.30 7.19
N LEU A 173 -0.47 -10.27 7.20
CA LEU A 173 -1.42 -10.55 6.12
C LEU A 173 -2.84 -10.61 6.68
N GLY A 174 -3.77 -9.90 6.07
CA GLY A 174 -5.19 -9.89 6.42
C GLY A 174 -6.05 -10.48 5.30
N PHE A 175 -6.94 -11.40 5.68
CA PHE A 175 -7.84 -12.09 4.76
C PHE A 175 -9.30 -11.84 5.15
N ALA A 176 -10.12 -11.50 4.16
CA ALA A 176 -11.58 -11.45 4.25
C ALA A 176 -12.17 -12.37 3.17
N ASP A 177 -13.16 -13.19 3.52
CA ASP A 177 -13.74 -14.19 2.61
C ASP A 177 -12.69 -15.08 1.90
N ASN A 178 -11.63 -15.44 2.62
CA ASN A 178 -10.47 -16.17 2.12
C ASN A 178 -9.76 -15.49 0.93
N LYS A 179 -9.75 -14.15 0.91
CA LYS A 179 -9.00 -13.33 -0.06
C LYS A 179 -8.10 -12.35 0.68
N LEU A 180 -6.86 -12.20 0.22
CA LEU A 180 -5.90 -11.25 0.73
C LEU A 180 -6.43 -9.84 0.43
N VAL A 181 -6.75 -9.12 1.50
CA VAL A 181 -7.20 -7.72 1.45
C VAL A 181 -6.20 -6.78 2.08
N TYR A 182 -5.20 -7.32 2.76
CA TYR A 182 -4.15 -6.55 3.41
C TYR A 182 -2.85 -7.33 3.43
N ALA A 183 -1.74 -6.70 3.09
CA ALA A 183 -0.40 -7.21 3.34
C ALA A 183 0.50 -6.05 3.75
N GLU A 184 1.35 -6.25 4.75
CA GLU A 184 2.31 -5.24 5.17
C GLU A 184 3.58 -5.92 5.66
N THR A 185 4.71 -5.39 5.19
CA THR A 185 6.00 -5.62 5.83
C THR A 185 6.40 -4.39 6.63
N PHE A 186 6.99 -4.58 7.81
CA PHE A 186 7.37 -3.46 8.68
C PHE A 186 8.85 -3.53 9.09
N PRO A 187 9.61 -2.43 8.98
CA PRO A 187 10.98 -2.36 9.50
C PRO A 187 11.00 -2.51 11.04
N LEU A 188 12.08 -3.10 11.56
CA LEU A 188 12.36 -3.10 13.00
C LEU A 188 13.40 -2.02 13.31
N THR A 189 13.02 -1.06 14.14
CA THR A 189 13.86 0.08 14.50
C THR A 189 14.37 -0.10 15.93
N PRO A 190 15.66 0.11 16.22
CA PRO A 190 16.15 0.09 17.59
C PRO A 190 15.76 1.38 18.31
N ASP A 191 15.27 1.27 19.55
CA ASP A 191 15.11 2.42 20.44
C ASP A 191 16.45 2.84 21.09
N GLU A 192 16.43 3.91 21.89
CA GLU A 192 17.62 4.41 22.60
C GLU A 192 18.23 3.36 23.57
N ALA A 193 17.43 2.42 24.05
CA ALA A 193 17.84 1.34 24.93
C ALA A 193 18.31 0.08 24.15
N GLY A 194 18.25 0.08 22.82
CA GLY A 194 18.57 -1.05 21.96
C GLY A 194 17.46 -2.11 21.89
N THR A 195 16.25 -1.80 22.35
CA THR A 195 15.06 -2.64 22.19
C THR A 195 14.50 -2.46 20.78
N TRP A 196 14.14 -3.56 20.12
CA TRP A 196 13.53 -3.50 18.80
C TRP A 196 12.07 -3.11 18.90
N LEU A 197 11.73 -2.01 18.24
CA LEU A 197 10.38 -1.53 18.03
C LEU A 197 9.91 -1.93 16.64
N THR A 198 8.62 -2.23 16.53
CA THR A 198 7.94 -2.39 15.25
C THR A 198 7.20 -1.11 14.94
N GLU A 199 7.45 -0.54 13.77
CA GLU A 199 6.64 0.55 13.26
C GLU A 199 5.69 0.00 12.20
N VAL A 200 4.47 -0.30 12.63
CA VAL A 200 3.37 -0.59 11.72
C VAL A 200 3.03 0.72 11.05
N GLN A 201 3.02 0.76 9.71
CA GLN A 201 2.60 1.95 8.98
C GLN A 201 1.11 2.14 9.25
N SER A 202 0.79 2.96 10.24
CA SER A 202 -0.57 3.35 10.58
C SER A 202 -1.14 4.19 9.46
N GLY A 203 -1.58 3.54 8.39
CA GLY A 203 -2.63 4.04 7.53
C GLY A 203 -3.91 3.76 8.28
N VAL A 204 -4.59 4.80 8.73
CA VAL A 204 -5.95 4.68 9.26
C VAL A 204 -6.78 3.99 8.19
N ALA A 205 -7.05 2.69 8.35
CA ALA A 205 -8.23 2.10 7.76
C ALA A 205 -9.42 2.79 8.44
N PRO A 206 -10.41 3.28 7.67
CA PRO A 206 -11.50 4.13 8.16
C PRO A 206 -12.29 3.51 9.33
#